data_AF-G1UZ04-F1
#
_entry.id   AF-G1UZ04-F1
#
_cell.length_a   1.000
_cell.length_b   1.000
_cell.length_c   1.000
_cell.angle_alpha   90.00
_cell.angle_beta   90.00
_cell.angle_gamma   90.00
#
_symmetry.space_group_name_H-M   'P 1'
#
loop_
_entity.id
_entity.type
_entity.pdbx_description
1 polymer ?
#
loop_
_entity_poly.entity_id
_entity_poly.type
_entity_poly.pdbx_seq_one_letter_code
_entity_poly.pdbx_strand_id
1 'polypeptide(L)' 'MYGIGMQELLLILVIVVLIFGSKKLPEIGGGLGKAIRNFKRASSEPDEIDITPKDEKKKDDTTHSA' A
#
# COMPACT_ATOMS: atom_id res chain seq x y z
N MET A 1 9.36 -34.43 -2.63
CA MET A 1 9.89 -33.23 -3.30
C MET A 1 9.95 -32.12 -2.27
N TYR A 2 11.12 -31.56 -2.02
CA TYR A 2 11.27 -30.40 -1.14
C TYR A 2 10.65 -29.19 -1.84
N GLY A 3 9.39 -28.88 -1.52
CA GLY A 3 8.74 -27.65 -1.96
C GLY A 3 9.39 -26.47 -1.25
N ILE A 4 9.49 -25.34 -1.93
CA ILE A 4 9.92 -24.07 -1.31
C ILE A 4 8.95 -23.81 -0.15
N GLY A 5 9.41 -24.03 1.06
CA GLY A 5 8.68 -23.75 2.28
C GLY A 5 8.82 -22.30 2.67
N MET A 6 8.11 -21.93 3.73
CA MET A 6 8.18 -20.59 4.31
C MET A 6 9.60 -20.22 4.75
N GLN A 7 10.38 -21.23 5.15
CA GLN A 7 11.73 -21.07 5.67
C GLN A 7 12.74 -20.77 4.55
N GLU A 8 12.66 -21.45 3.39
CA GLU A 8 13.47 -21.10 2.23
C GLU A 8 13.12 -19.71 1.69
N LEU A 9 11.82 -19.35 1.64
CA LEU A 9 11.39 -18.03 1.21
C LEU A 9 11.96 -16.91 2.10
N LEU A 10 11.96 -17.11 3.42
CA LEU A 10 12.57 -16.18 4.38
C LEU A 10 14.08 -16.06 4.18
N LEU A 11 14.78 -17.16 3.95
CA LEU A 11 16.22 -17.15 3.69
C LEU A 11 16.55 -16.32 2.42
N ILE A 12 15.79 -16.54 1.34
CA ILE A 12 15.93 -15.76 0.10
C ILE A 12 15.63 -14.28 0.36
N LEU A 13 14.55 -13.98 1.10
CA LEU A 13 14.18 -12.61 1.44
C LEU A 13 15.32 -11.89 2.18
N VAL A 14 15.97 -12.56 3.14
CA VAL A 14 17.12 -12.01 3.87
C VAL A 14 18.26 -11.68 2.91
N ILE A 15 18.61 -12.59 1.99
CA ILE A 15 19.67 -12.34 0.99
C ILE A 15 19.33 -11.14 0.10
N VAL A 16 18.08 -11.05 -0.37
CA VAL A 16 17.61 -9.92 -1.19
C VAL A 16 17.73 -8.61 -0.41
N VAL A 17 17.33 -8.60 0.87
CA VAL A 17 17.46 -7.43 1.75
C VAL A 17 18.93 -7.05 1.99
N LEU A 18 19.84 -8.01 2.06
CA LEU A 18 21.28 -7.72 2.18
C LEU A 18 21.84 -7.06 0.92
N ILE A 19 21.42 -7.51 -0.26
CA ILE A 19 21.90 -6.96 -1.55
C ILE A 19 21.29 -5.58 -1.82
N PHE A 20 19.97 -5.45 -1.72
CA PHE A 20 19.26 -4.22 -2.07
C PHE A 20 19.15 -3.22 -0.90
N GLY A 21 19.34 -3.69 0.34
CA GLY A 21 19.15 -2.93 1.56
C GLY A 21 17.69 -2.91 2.03
N SER A 22 17.50 -2.80 3.35
CA SER A 22 16.17 -2.75 4.00
C SER A 22 15.32 -1.54 3.61
N LYS A 23 15.94 -0.49 3.06
CA LYS A 23 15.23 0.72 2.61
C LYS A 23 14.64 0.58 1.20
N LYS A 24 15.26 -0.19 0.30
CA LYS A 24 14.83 -0.24 -1.11
C LYS A 24 13.62 -1.13 -1.35
N LEU A 25 13.48 -2.24 -0.62
CA LEU A 25 12.27 -3.07 -0.69
C LEU A 25 10.99 -2.29 -0.39
N PRO A 26 10.85 -1.57 0.75
CA PRO A 26 9.63 -0.82 1.05
C PRO A 26 9.45 0.41 0.14
N GLU A 27 10.54 1.03 -0.33
CA GLU A 27 10.50 2.12 -1.31
C GLU A 27 9.83 1.66 -2.62
N ILE A 28 10.27 0.51 -3.16
CA ILE A 28 9.69 -0.10 -4.37
C ILE A 28 8.28 -0.63 -4.08
N GLY A 29 8.09 -1.31 -2.95
CA GLY A 29 6.80 -1.87 -2.54
C GLY A 29 5.71 -0.81 -2.35
N GLY A 30 6.06 0.37 -1.85
CA GLY A 30 5.14 1.49 -1.73
C GLY A 30 4.63 2.01 -3.08
N GLY A 31 5.53 2.08 -4.09
CA GLY A 31 5.16 2.44 -5.46
C GLY A 31 4.28 1.38 -6.13
N LEU A 32 4.72 0.12 -6.09
CA LEU A 32 3.98 -1.01 -6.65
C LEU A 32 2.62 -1.20 -5.96
N GLY A 33 2.55 -1.06 -4.64
CA GLY A 33 1.31 -1.19 -3.87
C GLY A 33 0.27 -0.13 -4.24
N LYS A 34 0.70 1.11 -4.45
CA LYS A 34 -0.17 2.18 -4.97
C LYS A 34 -0.66 1.86 -6.38
N ALA A 35 0.23 1.39 -7.26
CA ALA A 35 -0.12 1.00 -8.62
C ALA A 35 -1.14 -0.15 -8.64
N ILE A 36 -0.90 -1.22 -7.88
CA ILE A 36 -1.81 -2.37 -7.75
C ILE A 36 -3.15 -1.93 -7.18
N ARG A 37 -3.16 -1.05 -6.16
CA ARG A 37 -4.41 -0.52 -5.57
C ARG A 37 -5.21 0.29 -6.58
N ASN A 38 -4.56 1.17 -7.33
CA ASN A 38 -5.21 1.98 -8.36
C ASN A 38 -5.71 1.11 -9.52
N PHE A 39 -4.90 0.13 -9.95
CA PHE A 39 -5.30 -0.85 -10.96
C PHE A 39 -6.51 -1.66 -10.51
N LYS A 40 -6.51 -2.14 -9.27
CA LYS A 40 -7.64 -2.88 -8.71
C LYS A 40 -8.91 -2.04 -8.65
N ARG A 41 -8.82 -0.74 -8.29
CA ARG A 41 -9.96 0.18 -8.30
C ARG A 41 -10.52 0.38 -9.71
N ALA A 42 -9.66 0.77 -10.65
CA ALA A 42 -10.04 0.95 -12.05
C ALA A 42 -10.58 -0.33 -12.70
N SER A 43 -10.14 -1.51 -12.27
CA SER A 43 -10.64 -2.79 -12.76
C SER A 43 -11.89 -3.29 -12.03
N SER A 44 -12.23 -2.74 -10.85
CA SER A 44 -13.39 -3.19 -10.05
C SER A 44 -14.55 -2.19 -10.07
N GLU A 45 -14.32 -0.95 -10.48
CA GLU A 45 -15.36 0.07 -10.68
C GLU A 45 -15.83 0.01 -12.14
N PRO A 46 -17.00 -0.58 -12.45
CA PRO A 46 -17.66 -0.32 -13.74
C PRO A 46 -18.01 1.16 -13.82
N ASP A 47 -17.87 1.77 -15.01
CA ASP A 47 -17.99 3.20 -15.29
C ASP A 47 -19.14 3.91 -14.52
N GLU A 48 -18.87 4.38 -13.31
CA GLU A 48 -19.74 5.31 -12.60
C GLU A 48 -18.92 6.58 -12.37
N ILE A 49 -19.31 7.63 -13.10
CA ILE A 49 -18.79 8.98 -12.93
C ILE A 49 -19.15 9.42 -11.50
N ASP A 50 -18.21 9.28 -10.56
CA ASP A 50 -18.35 9.74 -9.18
C ASP A 50 -18.26 11.28 -9.15
N ILE A 51 -19.36 11.95 -9.50
CA ILE A 51 -19.64 13.36 -9.19
C ILE A 51 -20.13 13.47 -7.74
N THR A 52 -19.31 13.04 -6.78
CA THR A 52 -19.52 13.39 -5.36
C THR A 52 -18.40 14.32 -4.91
N PRO A 53 -18.68 15.62 -4.66
CA PRO A 53 -17.72 16.50 -4.01
C PRO A 53 -17.40 15.91 -2.63
N LYS A 54 -16.17 15.45 -2.43
CA LYS A 54 -15.65 15.12 -1.09
C LYS A 54 -15.30 16.40 -0.37
N ASP A 55 -16.33 17.08 0.12
CA ASP A 55 -16.19 18.11 1.14
C ASP A 55 -16.61 17.58 2.51
N GLU A 56 -15.81 17.99 3.50
CA GLU A 56 -16.04 17.94 4.94
C GLU A 56 -15.95 16.59 5.68
N LYS A 57 -14.81 16.41 6.36
CA LYS A 57 -14.82 16.48 7.83
C LYS A 57 -13.62 17.27 8.36
N LYS A 58 -13.86 18.56 8.54
CA LYS A 58 -13.24 19.40 9.56
C LYS A 58 -13.46 18.76 10.94
N LYS A 59 -12.38 18.44 11.65
CA LYS A 59 -12.35 18.38 13.13
C LYS A 59 -10.95 18.80 13.58
N ASP A 60 -10.70 20.10 13.46
CA ASP A 60 -9.76 20.80 14.31
C ASP A 60 -10.54 21.87 15.09
N ASP A 61 -10.06 22.07 16.32
CA ASP A 61 -10.27 23.18 17.23
C ASP A 61 -11.52 23.20 18.14
N THR A 62 -11.34 22.53 19.28
CA THR A 62 -11.30 23.13 20.64
C THR A 62 -11.49 24.66 20.70
N THR A 63 -12.24 25.15 21.70
CA THR A 63 -12.49 26.57 22.12
C THR A 63 -13.80 27.12 21.54
N HIS A 64 -14.84 27.50 22.29
CA HIS A 64 -14.90 28.18 23.58
C HIS A 64 -16.20 27.81 24.32
N SER A 65 -16.04 27.40 25.58
CA SER A 65 -17.07 27.55 26.62
C SER A 65 -17.16 29.03 27.00
N ALA A 66 -18.36 29.58 27.05
CA ALA A 66 -18.80 30.65 27.97
C ALA A 66 -20.29 30.93 27.72
#